data_AF-A0A2R6BD68-F1
#
_entry.id   AF-A0A2R6BD68-F1
#
_cell.length_a   1.000
_cell.length_b   1.000
_cell.length_c   1.000
_cell.angle_alpha   90.00
_cell.angle_beta   90.00
_cell.angle_gamma   90.00
#
_symmetry.space_group_name_H-M   'P 1'
#
loop_
_entity.id
_entity.type
_entity.pdbx_description
1 polymer ?
#
loop_
_entity_poly.entity_id
_entity_poly.type
_entity_poly.pdbx_seq_one_letter_code
_entity_poly.pdbx_strand_id
1 'polypeptide(L)'
;MFWSFRAFAYLGLATSNASLTSLASTLLTPQYEFLVGAVLTIVAGVLPIFGYKLFKVLSNIILPLILVAVAVMFVVLAVTPTSVALSRLTSFSGNPQLLQSISSFGASHNSPPPALYSFSNILALNAVYVVGFSYIISAIYIAGEVRQIRRNMPLAIIGTLLITFVIFYGSTALSYKTFGYQFLSNLYTMSILYSQSPFPVVPYLDFLTAAISNNLLIGSFIIIMATIQLFWYQTNAVFIGSRLLLSYSLDRILPAFLGDVNERFRAPIKGMVTCLVLGLIAGLVFVLPTTAAVAFLMSSAAVAIILLFPITVVGITLIVYRIRKSKEFEASPLKNSALGGALYWLSAILTIVYSLVVFYEYVTVPALFGFAGAFGLELIFVPIAVLFAIYFVSRFVNQKRGVNFAQIFKEIPPE
;
A
#
# COMPACT_ATOMS: atom_id res chain seq x y z
N MET A 1 5.49 3.38 -10.17
CA MET A 1 6.24 2.83 -11.33
C MET A 1 5.38 1.93 -12.22
N PHE A 2 5.02 0.72 -11.78
CA PHE A 2 4.75 -0.45 -12.65
C PHE A 2 3.40 -0.53 -13.40
N TRP A 3 2.51 0.46 -13.30
CA TRP A 3 1.07 0.22 -13.53
C TRP A 3 0.45 1.05 -14.65
N SER A 4 1.05 2.19 -14.99
CA SER A 4 0.55 3.08 -16.05
C SER A 4 0.61 2.46 -17.45
N PHE A 5 1.46 1.46 -17.65
CA PHE A 5 1.64 0.79 -18.95
C PHE A 5 0.50 -0.16 -19.30
N ARG A 6 -0.32 -0.55 -18.31
CA ARG A 6 -1.46 -1.44 -18.52
C ARG A 6 -2.60 -0.77 -19.27
N ALA A 7 -2.71 0.55 -19.19
CA ALA A 7 -3.62 1.32 -20.03
C ALA A 7 -3.28 1.12 -21.50
N PHE A 8 -2.01 1.23 -21.88
CA PHE A 8 -1.57 1.00 -23.26
C PHE A 8 -1.72 -0.46 -23.70
N ALA A 9 -1.41 -1.42 -22.81
CA ALA A 9 -1.60 -2.83 -23.09
C ALA A 9 -3.08 -3.18 -23.32
N TYR A 10 -3.97 -2.69 -22.44
CA TYR A 10 -5.40 -2.89 -22.55
C TYR A 10 -5.96 -2.25 -23.83
N LEU A 11 -5.66 -0.97 -24.06
CA LEU A 11 -6.13 -0.25 -25.24
C LEU A 11 -5.61 -0.88 -26.54
N GLY A 12 -4.35 -1.33 -26.57
CA GLY A 12 -3.79 -2.01 -27.73
C GLY A 12 -4.49 -3.31 -28.06
N LEU A 13 -4.80 -4.13 -27.05
CA LEU A 13 -5.56 -5.37 -27.25
C LEU A 13 -7.03 -5.09 -27.62
N ALA A 14 -7.68 -4.14 -26.93
CA ALA A 14 -9.07 -3.79 -27.16
C ALA A 14 -9.34 -3.16 -28.54
N THR A 15 -8.35 -2.45 -29.10
CA THR A 15 -8.44 -1.80 -30.43
C THR A 15 -7.72 -2.59 -31.53
N SER A 16 -7.13 -3.75 -31.21
CA SER A 16 -6.28 -4.53 -32.11
C SER A 16 -5.16 -3.72 -32.77
N ASN A 17 -4.66 -2.69 -32.07
CA ASN A 17 -3.61 -1.81 -32.57
C ASN A 17 -2.22 -2.31 -32.14
N ALA A 18 -1.49 -2.90 -33.07
CA ALA A 18 -0.15 -3.44 -32.86
C ALA A 18 0.88 -2.39 -32.36
N SER A 19 0.68 -1.11 -32.68
CA SER A 19 1.56 -0.04 -32.23
C SER A 19 1.42 0.17 -30.72
N LEU A 20 0.19 0.15 -30.18
CA LEU A 20 -0.07 0.32 -28.76
C LEU A 20 0.40 -0.89 -27.93
N THR A 21 0.26 -2.11 -28.46
CA THR A 21 0.78 -3.31 -27.78
C THR A 21 2.30 -3.35 -27.79
N SER A 22 2.96 -2.94 -28.89
CA SER A 22 4.42 -2.82 -28.96
C SER A 22 4.98 -1.70 -28.06
N LEU A 23 4.23 -0.60 -27.92
CA LEU A 23 4.57 0.47 -26.98
C LEU A 23 4.49 -0.05 -25.54
N ALA A 24 3.43 -0.78 -25.21
CA ALA A 24 3.29 -1.38 -23.88
C ALA A 24 4.44 -2.36 -23.56
N SER A 25 4.81 -3.24 -24.49
CA SER A 25 5.94 -4.17 -24.28
C SER A 25 7.28 -3.45 -24.16
N THR A 26 7.50 -2.39 -24.94
CA THR A 26 8.72 -1.56 -24.84
C THR A 26 8.79 -0.88 -23.48
N LEU A 27 7.69 -0.30 -23.01
CA LEU A 27 7.62 0.40 -21.72
C LEU A 27 7.77 -0.52 -20.50
N LEU A 28 7.52 -1.83 -20.65
CA LEU A 28 7.78 -2.83 -19.62
C LEU A 28 9.26 -3.25 -19.52
N THR A 29 10.11 -2.77 -20.43
CA THR A 29 11.56 -2.99 -20.31
C THR A 29 12.07 -2.20 -19.09
N PRO A 30 12.90 -2.78 -18.21
CA PRO A 30 13.29 -2.15 -16.93
C PRO A 30 13.83 -0.71 -17.05
N GLN A 31 14.54 -0.40 -18.13
CA GLN A 31 15.11 0.93 -18.39
C GLN A 31 14.01 1.98 -18.64
N TYR A 32 13.05 1.67 -19.52
CA TYR A 32 11.94 2.58 -19.85
C TYR A 32 10.91 2.63 -18.74
N GLU A 33 10.70 1.51 -18.05
CA GLU A 33 9.89 1.44 -16.86
C GLU A 33 10.42 2.37 -15.76
N PHE A 34 11.74 2.35 -15.52
CA PHE A 34 12.37 3.26 -14.58
C PHE A 34 12.24 4.71 -15.02
N LEU A 35 12.50 5.02 -16.29
CA LEU A 35 12.46 6.39 -16.78
C LEU A 35 11.06 7.00 -16.69
N VAL A 36 10.04 6.32 -17.22
CA VAL A 36 8.67 6.84 -17.21
C VAL A 36 8.09 6.82 -15.80
N GLY A 37 8.38 5.79 -15.02
CA GLY A 37 7.95 5.74 -13.63
C GLY A 37 8.58 6.85 -12.77
N ALA A 38 9.85 7.19 -13.01
CA ALA A 38 10.53 8.28 -12.31
C ALA A 38 9.88 9.63 -12.65
N VAL A 39 9.61 9.87 -13.94
CA VAL A 39 8.89 11.08 -14.40
C VAL A 39 7.53 11.17 -13.72
N LEU A 40 6.73 10.09 -13.71
CA LEU A 40 5.42 10.09 -13.06
C LEU A 40 5.53 10.31 -11.54
N THR A 41 6.55 9.75 -10.89
CA THR A 41 6.80 9.94 -9.47
C THR A 41 7.13 11.41 -9.17
N ILE A 42 7.92 12.06 -10.03
CA ILE A 42 8.22 13.49 -9.94
C ILE A 42 6.93 14.32 -10.11
N VAL A 43 6.11 14.04 -11.12
CA VAL A 43 4.85 14.77 -11.31
C VAL A 43 3.92 14.58 -10.11
N ALA A 44 3.80 13.36 -9.59
CA ALA A 44 3.01 13.06 -8.40
C ALA A 44 3.52 13.77 -7.15
N GLY A 45 4.84 13.82 -6.94
CA GLY A 45 5.45 14.45 -5.77
C GLY A 45 5.50 15.97 -5.83
N VAL A 46 5.38 16.57 -7.01
CA VAL A 46 5.32 18.03 -7.19
C VAL A 46 3.91 18.58 -6.92
N LEU A 47 2.85 17.81 -7.18
CA LEU A 47 1.46 18.27 -6.96
C LEU A 47 1.18 18.79 -5.54
N PRO A 48 1.61 18.12 -4.44
CA PRO A 48 1.40 18.61 -3.08
C PRO A 48 2.14 19.92 -2.76
N ILE A 49 3.21 20.24 -3.50
CA ILE A 49 4.03 21.44 -3.30
C ILE A 49 3.21 22.71 -3.58
N PHE A 50 2.26 22.65 -4.51
CA PHE A 50 1.38 23.78 -4.86
C PHE A 50 0.34 24.11 -3.78
N GLY A 51 0.34 23.39 -2.66
CA GLY A 51 -0.36 23.75 -1.44
C GLY A 51 -1.64 22.96 -1.19
N TYR A 52 -2.09 23.03 0.08
CA TYR A 52 -3.19 22.22 0.61
C TYR A 52 -4.53 22.41 -0.12
N LYS A 53 -4.83 23.62 -0.60
CA LYS A 53 -6.11 23.92 -1.27
C LYS A 53 -6.29 23.10 -2.55
N LEU A 54 -5.25 23.07 -3.39
CA LEU A 54 -5.28 22.30 -4.63
C LEU A 54 -5.38 20.80 -4.33
N PHE A 55 -4.53 20.32 -3.40
CA PHE A 55 -4.57 18.93 -2.96
C PHE A 55 -5.96 18.49 -2.49
N LYS A 56 -6.62 19.31 -1.66
CA LYS A 56 -7.98 19.04 -1.16
C LYS A 56 -9.03 19.00 -2.28
N VAL A 57 -8.99 19.94 -3.23
CA VAL A 57 -9.93 19.96 -4.36
C VAL A 57 -9.74 18.72 -5.23
N LEU A 58 -8.49 18.36 -5.54
CA LEU A 58 -8.18 17.16 -6.31
C LEU A 58 -8.60 15.89 -5.58
N SER A 59 -8.34 15.77 -4.26
CA SER A 59 -8.84 14.66 -3.44
C SER A 59 -10.35 14.49 -3.56
N ASN A 60 -11.09 15.59 -3.48
CA ASN A 60 -12.56 15.58 -3.50
C ASN A 60 -13.15 15.17 -4.85
N ILE A 61 -12.37 15.22 -5.94
CA ILE A 61 -12.82 14.82 -7.28
C ILE A 61 -12.31 13.41 -7.61
N ILE A 62 -11.03 13.16 -7.38
CA ILE A 62 -10.36 11.91 -7.76
C ILE A 62 -10.86 10.74 -6.90
N LEU A 63 -11.01 10.92 -5.59
CA LEU A 63 -11.42 9.82 -4.70
C LEU A 63 -12.83 9.29 -5.03
N PRO A 64 -13.87 10.13 -5.20
CA PRO A 64 -15.18 9.64 -5.64
C PRO A 64 -15.13 8.95 -7.00
N LEU A 65 -14.36 9.46 -7.96
CA LEU A 65 -14.23 8.82 -9.28
C LEU A 65 -13.59 7.43 -9.20
N ILE A 66 -12.57 7.26 -8.35
CA ILE A 66 -11.98 5.94 -8.09
C ILE A 66 -13.03 5.00 -7.47
N LEU A 67 -13.81 5.47 -6.50
CA LEU A 67 -14.87 4.66 -5.88
C LEU A 67 -15.96 4.28 -6.89
N VAL A 68 -16.31 5.19 -7.81
CA VAL A 68 -17.22 4.89 -8.94
C VAL A 68 -16.62 3.82 -9.85
N ALA A 69 -15.32 3.88 -10.16
CA ALA A 69 -14.66 2.85 -10.96
C ALA A 69 -14.69 1.47 -10.27
N VAL A 70 -14.48 1.42 -8.94
CA VAL A 70 -14.62 0.18 -8.17
C VAL A 70 -16.06 -0.34 -8.21
N ALA A 71 -17.06 0.54 -8.08
CA ALA A 71 -18.46 0.15 -8.19
C ALA A 71 -18.79 -0.41 -9.60
N VAL A 72 -18.30 0.25 -10.66
CA VAL A 72 -18.44 -0.24 -12.04
C VAL A 72 -17.76 -1.60 -12.21
N MET A 73 -16.55 -1.77 -11.66
CA MET A 73 -15.83 -3.04 -11.65
C MET A 73 -16.66 -4.14 -10.98
N PHE A 74 -17.30 -3.84 -9.84
CA PHE A 74 -18.16 -4.79 -9.13
C PHE A 74 -19.40 -5.17 -9.93
N VAL A 75 -20.03 -4.19 -10.59
CA VAL A 75 -21.18 -4.46 -11.47
C VAL A 75 -20.79 -5.38 -12.62
N VAL A 76 -19.65 -5.11 -13.29
CA VAL A 76 -19.16 -5.95 -14.40
C VAL A 76 -18.91 -7.39 -13.92
N LEU A 77 -18.24 -7.57 -12.78
CA LEU A 77 -18.00 -8.90 -12.20
C LEU A 77 -19.31 -9.58 -11.78
N ALA A 78 -20.22 -8.86 -11.14
CA ALA A 78 -21.46 -9.42 -10.62
C ALA A 78 -22.41 -9.91 -11.73
N VAL A 79 -22.50 -9.16 -12.84
CA VAL A 79 -23.41 -9.43 -13.96
C VAL A 79 -22.83 -10.45 -14.95
N THR A 80 -21.51 -10.58 -15.05
CA THR A 80 -20.88 -11.48 -16.03
C THR A 80 -20.78 -12.91 -15.49
N PRO A 81 -21.47 -13.91 -16.10
CA PRO A 81 -21.31 -15.32 -15.73
C PRO A 81 -19.94 -15.87 -16.13
N THR A 82 -19.50 -16.94 -15.46
CA THR A 82 -18.16 -17.51 -15.66
C THR A 82 -17.87 -17.95 -17.09
N SER A 83 -18.82 -18.62 -17.75
CA SER A 83 -18.66 -19.06 -19.15
C SER A 83 -18.47 -17.87 -20.10
N VAL A 84 -19.22 -16.79 -19.89
CA VAL A 84 -19.12 -15.56 -20.67
C VAL A 84 -17.81 -14.83 -20.39
N ALA A 85 -17.39 -14.76 -19.13
CA ALA A 85 -16.12 -14.13 -18.74
C ALA A 85 -14.92 -14.81 -19.42
N LEU A 86 -14.84 -16.15 -19.34
CA LEU A 86 -13.75 -16.92 -19.94
C LEU A 86 -13.76 -16.85 -21.48
N SER A 87 -14.95 -16.87 -22.10
CA SER A 87 -15.09 -16.69 -23.56
C SER A 87 -14.62 -15.30 -24.01
N ARG A 88 -15.02 -14.25 -23.29
CA ARG A 88 -14.57 -12.87 -23.56
C ARG A 88 -13.07 -12.71 -23.37
N LEU A 89 -12.48 -13.32 -22.33
CA LEU A 89 -11.03 -13.31 -22.13
C LEU A 89 -10.27 -14.00 -23.27
N THR A 90 -10.78 -15.14 -23.75
CA THR A 90 -10.17 -15.89 -24.86
C THR A 90 -10.25 -15.09 -26.16
N SER A 91 -11.36 -14.39 -26.38
CA SER A 91 -11.52 -13.49 -27.53
C SER A 91 -10.60 -12.27 -27.41
N PHE A 92 -10.50 -11.69 -26.21
CA PHE A 92 -9.68 -10.52 -25.93
C PHE A 92 -8.18 -10.79 -26.05
N SER A 93 -7.73 -12.00 -25.69
CA SER A 93 -6.32 -12.40 -25.86
C SER A 93 -5.96 -12.70 -27.32
N GLY A 94 -6.94 -12.94 -28.18
CA GLY A 94 -6.72 -13.44 -29.55
C GLY A 94 -6.12 -14.86 -29.60
N ASN A 95 -6.10 -15.58 -28.47
CA ASN A 95 -5.52 -16.92 -28.36
C ASN A 95 -6.58 -17.96 -27.97
N PRO A 96 -7.06 -18.79 -28.92
CA PRO A 96 -8.05 -19.84 -28.67
C PRO A 96 -7.62 -20.88 -27.61
N GLN A 97 -6.32 -21.08 -27.43
CA GLN A 97 -5.76 -22.06 -26.48
C GLN A 97 -5.49 -21.47 -25.08
N LEU A 98 -5.82 -20.20 -24.84
CA LEU A 98 -5.54 -19.50 -23.58
C LEU A 98 -5.96 -20.31 -22.33
N LEU A 99 -7.20 -20.80 -22.32
CA LEU A 99 -7.74 -21.52 -21.17
C LEU A 99 -7.04 -22.86 -20.96
N GLN A 100 -6.68 -23.53 -22.06
CA GLN A 100 -5.98 -24.81 -22.03
C GLN A 100 -4.53 -24.65 -21.55
N SER A 101 -3.82 -23.61 -22.00
CA SER A 101 -2.46 -23.34 -21.55
C SER A 101 -2.40 -23.01 -20.06
N ILE A 102 -3.36 -22.23 -19.56
CA ILE A 102 -3.44 -21.88 -18.13
C ILE A 102 -3.79 -23.12 -17.31
N SER A 103 -4.70 -23.98 -17.78
CA SER A 103 -5.07 -25.20 -17.05
C SER A 103 -3.95 -26.24 -17.03
N SER A 104 -3.24 -26.45 -18.16
CA SER A 104 -2.10 -27.37 -18.22
C SER A 104 -0.91 -26.89 -17.38
N PHE A 105 -0.66 -25.58 -17.36
CA PHE A 105 0.35 -25.00 -16.48
C PHE A 105 -0.01 -25.20 -15.00
N GLY A 106 -1.27 -24.96 -14.66
CA GLY A 106 -1.78 -25.19 -13.31
C GLY A 106 -1.69 -26.64 -12.86
N ALA A 107 -1.98 -27.59 -13.74
CA ALA A 107 -1.89 -29.01 -13.43
C ALA A 107 -0.46 -29.47 -13.07
N SER A 108 0.56 -28.77 -13.58
CA SER A 108 1.97 -29.10 -13.33
C SER A 108 2.59 -28.34 -12.15
N HIS A 109 2.03 -27.20 -11.75
CA HIS A 109 2.68 -26.29 -10.80
C HIS A 109 1.80 -25.80 -9.65
N ASN A 110 0.49 -26.08 -9.64
CA ASN A 110 -0.41 -25.45 -8.70
C ASN A 110 -0.73 -26.30 -7.46
N SER A 111 -0.99 -25.60 -6.36
CA SER A 111 -1.47 -26.17 -5.10
C SER A 111 -3.00 -26.33 -5.14
N PRO A 112 -3.57 -27.38 -4.50
CA PRO A 112 -5.01 -27.57 -4.42
C PRO A 112 -5.69 -26.38 -3.73
N PRO A 113 -6.98 -26.10 -4.01
CA PRO A 113 -7.72 -25.04 -3.35
C PRO A 113 -7.64 -25.19 -1.83
N PRO A 114 -7.23 -24.15 -1.08
CA PRO A 114 -7.18 -24.23 0.36
C PRO A 114 -8.59 -24.44 0.90
N ALA A 115 -8.74 -25.38 1.83
CA ALA A 115 -9.98 -25.57 2.57
C ALA A 115 -10.37 -24.27 3.29
N LEU A 116 -11.42 -23.60 2.80
CA LEU A 116 -11.89 -22.31 3.32
C LEU A 116 -12.42 -22.38 4.77
N TYR A 117 -12.75 -23.59 5.24
CA TYR A 117 -13.19 -23.85 6.62
C TYR A 117 -12.04 -24.09 7.60
N SER A 118 -10.80 -24.22 7.10
CA SER A 118 -9.64 -24.40 7.98
C SER A 118 -9.23 -23.05 8.56
N PHE A 119 -9.31 -22.93 9.88
CA PHE A 119 -8.84 -21.74 10.61
C PHE A 119 -7.36 -21.43 10.30
N SER A 120 -6.53 -22.47 10.10
CA SER A 120 -5.13 -22.30 9.70
C SER A 120 -4.97 -21.62 8.33
N ASN A 121 -5.81 -22.00 7.35
CA ASN A 121 -5.79 -21.38 6.02
C ASN A 121 -6.29 -19.93 6.05
N ILE A 122 -7.27 -19.63 6.90
CA ILE A 122 -7.75 -18.25 7.11
C ILE A 122 -6.65 -17.40 7.74
N LEU A 123 -5.97 -17.94 8.76
CA LEU A 123 -4.88 -17.26 9.45
C LEU A 123 -3.68 -17.02 8.52
N ALA A 124 -3.36 -17.97 7.63
CA ALA A 124 -2.28 -17.81 6.66
C ALA A 124 -2.47 -16.63 5.68
N LEU A 125 -3.71 -16.16 5.46
CA LEU A 125 -4.00 -15.00 4.62
C LEU A 125 -3.83 -13.66 5.36
N ASN A 126 -3.69 -13.68 6.69
CA ASN A 126 -3.61 -12.51 7.54
C ASN A 126 -2.54 -11.52 7.08
N ALA A 127 -1.31 -11.99 6.86
CA ALA A 127 -0.21 -11.14 6.41
C ALA A 127 -0.53 -10.35 5.13
N VAL A 128 -1.25 -10.95 4.17
CA VAL A 128 -1.65 -10.28 2.92
C VAL A 128 -2.65 -9.16 3.18
N TYR A 129 -3.64 -9.41 4.04
CA TYR A 129 -4.65 -8.41 4.39
C TYR A 129 -4.09 -7.27 5.24
N VAL A 130 -3.11 -7.54 6.09
CA VAL A 130 -2.45 -6.51 6.91
C VAL A 130 -1.89 -5.37 6.04
N VAL A 131 -1.31 -5.66 4.88
CA VAL A 131 -0.83 -4.62 3.95
C VAL A 131 -1.96 -3.64 3.62
N GLY A 132 -3.13 -4.16 3.24
CA GLY A 132 -4.27 -3.33 2.85
C GLY A 132 -4.86 -2.48 3.98
N PHE A 133 -4.91 -3.02 5.20
CA PHE A 133 -5.51 -2.34 6.35
C PHE A 133 -4.53 -1.45 7.12
N SER A 134 -3.23 -1.71 7.05
CA SER A 134 -2.19 -0.97 7.81
C SER A 134 -2.12 0.52 7.46
N TYR A 135 -2.48 0.90 6.23
CA TYR A 135 -2.44 2.30 5.77
C TYR A 135 -3.42 3.22 6.48
N ILE A 136 -4.38 2.69 7.25
CA ILE A 136 -5.35 3.48 8.01
C ILE A 136 -4.66 4.38 9.05
N ILE A 137 -3.45 4.00 9.49
CA ILE A 137 -2.58 4.83 10.36
C ILE A 137 -2.33 6.21 9.76
N SER A 138 -2.34 6.33 8.43
CA SER A 138 -2.18 7.59 7.72
C SER A 138 -3.16 8.68 8.17
N ALA A 139 -4.36 8.29 8.62
CA ALA A 139 -5.35 9.22 9.15
C ALA A 139 -4.87 9.92 10.43
N ILE A 140 -3.97 9.30 11.21
CA ILE A 140 -3.42 9.83 12.45
C ILE A 140 -2.44 10.97 12.17
N TYR A 141 -1.66 10.89 11.11
CA TYR A 141 -0.70 11.94 10.76
C TYR A 141 -1.37 13.27 10.34
N ILE A 142 -2.68 13.25 10.10
CA ILE A 142 -3.48 14.42 9.74
C ILE A 142 -4.43 14.79 10.90
N ALA A 143 -4.35 14.13 12.05
CA ALA A 143 -5.24 14.33 13.18
C ALA A 143 -5.29 15.80 13.65
N GLY A 144 -4.15 16.49 13.69
CA GLY A 144 -4.07 17.91 14.08
C GLY A 144 -4.80 18.86 13.12
N GLU A 145 -5.11 18.43 11.90
CA GLU A 145 -5.88 19.23 10.92
C GLU A 145 -7.39 18.93 10.96
N VAL A 146 -7.81 17.91 11.73
CA VAL A 146 -9.21 17.47 11.82
C VAL A 146 -9.97 18.30 12.86
N ARG A 147 -11.00 19.02 12.41
CA ARG A 147 -11.93 19.67 13.35
C ARG A 147 -12.64 18.61 14.19
N GLN A 148 -12.76 18.84 15.50
CA GLN A 148 -13.45 17.94 16.44
C GLN A 148 -12.92 16.49 16.37
N ILE A 149 -11.60 16.34 16.60
CA ILE A 149 -10.85 15.08 16.53
C ILE A 149 -11.59 13.93 17.24
N ARG A 150 -12.07 14.16 18.46
CA ARG A 150 -12.76 13.13 19.28
C ARG A 150 -13.97 12.48 18.60
N ARG A 151 -14.69 13.21 17.75
CA ARG A 151 -15.87 12.68 17.04
C ARG A 151 -15.52 12.21 15.64
N ASN A 152 -14.80 13.05 14.90
CA ASN A 152 -14.62 12.83 13.46
C ASN A 152 -13.55 11.78 13.16
N MET A 153 -12.56 11.61 14.03
CA MET A 153 -11.46 10.67 13.79
C MET A 153 -11.87 9.20 13.94
N PRO A 154 -12.61 8.78 14.99
CA PRO A 154 -13.12 7.41 15.06
C PRO A 154 -14.08 7.09 13.90
N LEU A 155 -14.94 8.03 13.51
CA LEU A 155 -15.85 7.87 12.37
C LEU A 155 -15.07 7.70 11.05
N ALA A 156 -14.02 8.49 10.83
CA ALA A 156 -13.17 8.35 9.64
C ALA A 156 -12.44 7.00 9.61
N ILE A 157 -11.90 6.55 10.75
CA ILE A 157 -11.21 5.25 10.86
C ILE A 157 -12.18 4.10 10.60
N ILE A 158 -13.31 4.04 11.31
CA ILE A 158 -14.31 2.97 11.17
C ILE A 158 -14.94 2.99 9.77
N GLY A 159 -15.26 4.17 9.24
CA GLY A 159 -15.79 4.31 7.88
C GLY A 159 -14.81 3.81 6.83
N THR A 160 -13.52 4.14 6.97
CA THR A 160 -12.48 3.65 6.07
C THR A 160 -12.30 2.13 6.19
N LEU A 161 -12.31 1.58 7.42
CA LEU A 161 -12.24 0.13 7.66
C LEU A 161 -13.38 -0.61 6.95
N LEU A 162 -14.61 -0.12 7.07
CA LEU A 162 -15.79 -0.73 6.44
C LEU A 162 -15.72 -0.65 4.92
N ILE A 163 -15.36 0.51 4.37
CA ILE A 163 -15.20 0.67 2.91
C ILE A 163 -14.11 -0.26 2.39
N THR A 164 -12.94 -0.31 3.03
CA THR A 164 -11.84 -1.20 2.64
C THR A 164 -12.26 -2.67 2.75
N PHE A 165 -12.98 -3.06 3.81
CA PHE A 165 -13.53 -4.41 3.96
C PHE A 165 -14.45 -4.78 2.80
N VAL A 166 -15.41 -3.92 2.46
CA VAL A 166 -16.33 -4.15 1.33
C VAL A 166 -15.57 -4.25 0.02
N ILE A 167 -14.57 -3.40 -0.21
CA ILE A 167 -13.77 -3.43 -1.44
C ILE A 167 -12.94 -4.71 -1.51
N PHE A 168 -12.24 -5.10 -0.44
CA PHE A 168 -11.37 -6.28 -0.47
C PHE A 168 -12.16 -7.57 -0.53
N TYR A 169 -13.15 -7.73 0.36
CA TYR A 169 -13.99 -8.92 0.38
C TYR A 169 -14.85 -9.03 -0.88
N GLY A 170 -15.47 -7.91 -1.29
CA GLY A 170 -16.28 -7.85 -2.50
C GLY A 170 -15.48 -8.17 -3.76
N SER A 171 -14.26 -7.61 -3.89
CA SER A 171 -13.37 -7.92 -5.01
C SER A 171 -13.05 -9.40 -5.05
N THR A 172 -12.63 -10.00 -3.93
CA THR A 172 -12.25 -11.41 -3.85
C THR A 172 -13.44 -12.33 -4.15
N ALA A 173 -14.59 -12.11 -3.50
CA ALA A 173 -15.78 -12.92 -3.67
C ALA A 173 -16.32 -12.87 -5.11
N LEU A 174 -16.42 -11.67 -5.69
CA LEU A 174 -16.86 -11.50 -7.07
C LEU A 174 -15.85 -12.07 -8.06
N SER A 175 -14.54 -11.91 -7.83
CA SER A 175 -13.51 -12.51 -8.69
C SER A 175 -13.63 -14.03 -8.73
N TYR A 176 -13.81 -14.68 -7.57
CA TYR A 176 -13.98 -16.12 -7.49
C TYR A 176 -15.29 -16.59 -8.12
N LYS A 177 -16.38 -15.83 -8.00
CA LYS A 177 -17.62 -16.08 -8.72
C LYS A 177 -17.42 -16.00 -10.24
N THR A 178 -16.80 -14.94 -10.73
CA THR A 178 -16.71 -14.63 -12.17
C THR A 178 -15.66 -15.48 -12.89
N PHE A 179 -14.50 -15.71 -12.30
CA PHE A 179 -13.40 -16.42 -12.98
C PHE A 179 -13.17 -17.83 -12.46
N GLY A 180 -13.57 -18.12 -11.22
CA GLY A 180 -13.25 -19.36 -10.52
C GLY A 180 -11.87 -19.32 -9.88
N TYR A 181 -11.75 -19.96 -8.71
CA TYR A 181 -10.51 -20.00 -7.93
C TYR A 181 -9.37 -20.66 -8.72
N GLN A 182 -9.62 -21.83 -9.33
CA GLN A 182 -8.57 -22.60 -10.01
C GLN A 182 -7.96 -21.82 -11.18
N PHE A 183 -8.81 -21.16 -11.98
CA PHE A 183 -8.35 -20.35 -13.11
C PHE A 183 -7.48 -19.17 -12.64
N LEU A 184 -7.95 -18.39 -11.66
CA LEU A 184 -7.20 -17.26 -11.14
C LEU A 184 -5.90 -17.68 -10.47
N SER A 185 -5.93 -18.75 -9.69
CA SER A 185 -4.74 -19.32 -9.04
C SER A 185 -3.71 -19.75 -10.08
N ASN A 186 -4.11 -20.51 -11.10
CA ASN A 186 -3.23 -20.92 -12.20
C ASN A 186 -2.66 -19.69 -12.95
N LEU A 187 -3.51 -18.72 -13.28
CA LEU A 187 -3.13 -17.52 -14.03
C LEU A 187 -2.11 -16.67 -13.26
N TYR A 188 -2.32 -16.44 -11.96
CA TYR A 188 -1.42 -15.67 -11.13
C TYR A 188 -0.12 -16.41 -10.84
N THR A 189 -0.17 -17.73 -10.60
CA THR A 189 1.06 -18.54 -10.49
C THR A 189 1.89 -18.44 -11.78
N MET A 190 1.29 -18.65 -12.95
CA MET A 190 1.98 -18.52 -14.23
C MET A 190 2.53 -17.10 -14.47
N SER A 191 1.73 -16.07 -14.19
CA SER A 191 2.07 -14.68 -14.52
C SER A 191 3.00 -13.99 -13.52
N ILE A 192 2.85 -14.24 -12.22
CA ILE A 192 3.58 -13.56 -11.15
C ILE A 192 4.80 -14.39 -10.75
N LEU A 193 4.60 -15.67 -10.45
CA LEU A 193 5.67 -16.51 -9.94
C LEU A 193 6.64 -16.93 -11.04
N TYR A 194 6.13 -17.39 -12.18
CA TYR A 194 6.99 -17.85 -13.28
C TYR A 194 7.27 -16.77 -14.33
N SER A 195 6.70 -15.56 -14.19
CA SER A 195 6.84 -14.45 -15.15
C SER A 195 6.45 -14.84 -16.59
N GLN A 196 5.58 -15.84 -16.77
CA GLN A 196 5.10 -16.33 -18.07
C GLN A 196 3.66 -15.86 -18.29
N SER A 197 3.42 -14.55 -18.26
CA SER A 197 2.05 -14.07 -18.41
C SER A 197 1.51 -14.32 -19.83
N PRO A 198 0.28 -14.86 -19.98
CA PRO A 198 -0.34 -15.02 -21.30
C PRO A 198 -0.82 -13.70 -21.91
N PHE A 199 -0.74 -12.60 -21.15
CA PHE A 199 -1.02 -11.24 -21.60
C PHE A 199 0.27 -10.42 -21.62
N PRO A 200 0.33 -9.30 -22.38
CA PRO A 200 1.50 -8.43 -22.41
C PRO A 200 1.87 -7.84 -21.05
N VAL A 201 0.92 -7.81 -20.11
CA VAL A 201 1.08 -7.33 -18.73
C VAL A 201 0.53 -8.37 -17.78
N VAL A 202 1.01 -8.35 -16.53
CA VAL A 202 0.40 -9.16 -15.46
C VAL A 202 -1.08 -8.76 -15.32
N PRO A 203 -2.03 -9.70 -15.52
CA PRO A 203 -3.44 -9.40 -15.58
C PRO A 203 -4.04 -9.37 -14.18
N TYR A 204 -3.82 -8.28 -13.45
CA TYR A 204 -4.50 -8.04 -12.18
C TYR A 204 -6.01 -7.86 -12.40
N LEU A 205 -6.77 -7.86 -11.29
CA LEU A 205 -8.23 -7.85 -11.34
C LEU A 205 -8.80 -6.68 -12.16
N ASP A 206 -8.24 -5.49 -12.05
CA ASP A 206 -8.61 -4.32 -12.85
C ASP A 206 -8.54 -4.60 -14.36
N PHE A 207 -7.44 -5.20 -14.81
CA PHE A 207 -7.21 -5.60 -16.20
C PHE A 207 -8.18 -6.69 -16.65
N LEU A 208 -8.36 -7.73 -15.82
CA LEU A 208 -9.29 -8.82 -16.13
C LEU A 208 -10.73 -8.33 -16.21
N THR A 209 -11.16 -7.46 -15.29
CA THR A 209 -12.51 -6.88 -15.31
C THR A 209 -12.71 -5.97 -16.52
N ALA A 210 -11.70 -5.17 -16.87
CA ALA A 210 -11.75 -4.34 -18.09
C ALA A 210 -11.85 -5.18 -19.36
N ALA A 211 -11.13 -6.31 -19.44
CA ALA A 211 -11.19 -7.23 -20.58
C ALA A 211 -12.57 -7.90 -20.73
N ILE A 212 -13.19 -8.36 -19.63
CA ILE A 212 -14.51 -9.00 -19.69
C ILE A 212 -15.68 -8.02 -19.85
N SER A 213 -15.44 -6.72 -19.67
CA SER A 213 -16.50 -5.69 -19.82
C SER A 213 -17.06 -5.66 -21.25
N ASN A 214 -16.29 -6.12 -22.25
CA ASN A 214 -16.63 -6.11 -23.68
C ASN A 214 -17.07 -4.74 -24.22
N ASN A 215 -16.72 -3.66 -23.52
CA ASN A 215 -17.03 -2.29 -23.89
C ASN A 215 -15.79 -1.43 -23.66
N LEU A 216 -15.28 -0.84 -24.74
CA LEU A 216 -14.06 -0.03 -24.70
C LEU A 216 -14.16 1.12 -23.70
N LEU A 217 -15.31 1.78 -23.58
CA LEU A 217 -15.49 2.91 -22.66
C LEU A 217 -15.43 2.46 -21.20
N ILE A 218 -16.12 1.36 -20.87
CA ILE A 218 -16.17 0.83 -19.50
C ILE A 218 -14.80 0.31 -19.09
N GLY A 219 -14.17 -0.52 -19.92
CA GLY A 219 -12.86 -1.08 -19.58
C GLY A 219 -11.76 -0.02 -19.56
N SER A 220 -11.78 0.96 -20.48
CA SER A 220 -10.83 2.08 -20.42
C SER A 220 -11.04 2.92 -19.17
N PHE A 221 -12.28 3.19 -18.76
CA PHE A 221 -12.57 3.91 -17.53
C PHE A 221 -12.00 3.19 -16.30
N ILE A 222 -12.20 1.88 -16.17
CA ILE A 222 -11.64 1.07 -15.07
C ILE A 222 -10.11 1.20 -15.03
N ILE A 223 -9.43 1.02 -16.16
CA ILE A 223 -7.96 1.01 -16.22
C ILE A 223 -7.35 2.40 -16.01
N ILE A 224 -7.97 3.44 -16.57
CA ILE A 224 -7.53 4.82 -16.35
C ILE A 224 -7.69 5.19 -14.88
N MET A 225 -8.82 4.85 -14.25
CA MET A 225 -9.04 5.13 -12.83
C MET A 225 -8.13 4.32 -11.91
N ALA A 226 -7.84 3.05 -12.23
CA ALA A 226 -6.83 2.25 -11.52
C ALA A 226 -5.43 2.88 -11.63
N THR A 227 -5.08 3.41 -12.80
CA THR A 227 -3.81 4.12 -13.01
C THR A 227 -3.76 5.42 -12.20
N ILE A 228 -4.84 6.22 -12.22
CA ILE A 228 -4.96 7.46 -11.45
C ILE A 228 -4.91 7.18 -9.95
N GLN A 229 -5.54 6.11 -9.47
CA GLN A 229 -5.49 5.71 -8.05
C GLN A 229 -4.06 5.53 -7.56
N LEU A 230 -3.21 4.88 -8.35
CA LEU A 230 -1.81 4.62 -7.97
C LEU A 230 -0.94 5.88 -8.04
N PHE A 231 -1.22 6.77 -9.00
CA PHE A 231 -0.61 8.09 -9.04
C PHE A 231 -1.02 8.93 -7.83
N TRP A 232 -2.29 8.86 -7.45
CA TRP A 232 -2.84 9.52 -6.28
C TRP A 232 -2.24 8.97 -4.98
N TYR A 233 -2.05 7.65 -4.89
CA TYR A 233 -1.37 7.01 -3.76
C TYR A 233 0.03 7.58 -3.53
N GLN A 234 0.86 7.72 -4.58
CA GLN A 234 2.20 8.31 -4.47
C GLN A 234 2.16 9.77 -3.98
N THR A 235 1.20 10.53 -4.51
CA THR A 235 0.97 11.93 -4.11
C THR A 235 0.66 12.03 -2.60
N ASN A 236 -0.18 11.13 -2.08
CA ASN A 236 -0.51 11.06 -0.65
C ASN A 236 0.71 10.64 0.20
N ALA A 237 1.52 9.69 -0.29
CA ALA A 237 2.71 9.25 0.41
C ALA A 237 3.73 10.38 0.62
N VAL A 238 3.98 11.21 -0.40
CA VAL A 238 4.87 12.39 -0.29
C VAL A 238 4.28 13.42 0.68
N PHE A 239 2.97 13.65 0.61
CA PHE A 239 2.29 14.60 1.50
C PHE A 239 2.37 14.20 2.97
N ILE A 240 2.13 12.93 3.29
CA ILE A 240 2.24 12.38 4.66
C ILE A 240 3.70 12.30 5.10
N GLY A 241 4.58 11.80 4.25
CA GLY A 241 6.01 11.66 4.53
C GLY A 241 6.66 12.99 4.92
N SER A 242 6.28 14.08 4.25
CA SER A 242 6.78 15.41 4.58
C SER A 242 6.39 15.90 5.99
N ARG A 243 5.21 15.51 6.50
CA ARG A 243 4.77 15.81 7.88
C ARG A 243 5.53 15.00 8.91
N LEU A 244 5.84 13.75 8.59
CA LEU A 244 6.69 12.90 9.43
C LEU A 244 8.11 13.47 9.52
N LEU A 245 8.71 13.86 8.40
CA LEU A 245 10.04 14.49 8.41
C LEU A 245 10.03 15.80 9.20
N LEU A 246 8.96 16.60 9.06
CA LEU A 246 8.75 17.81 9.86
C LEU A 246 8.71 17.47 11.36
N SER A 247 7.88 16.52 11.80
CA SER A 247 7.80 16.16 13.22
C SER A 247 9.15 15.66 13.78
N TYR A 248 9.85 14.81 13.04
CA TYR A 248 11.16 14.31 13.46
C TYR A 248 12.25 15.40 13.49
N SER A 249 12.13 16.44 12.67
CA SER A 249 13.04 17.58 12.71
C SER A 249 12.78 18.48 13.94
N LEU A 250 11.52 18.63 14.36
CA LEU A 250 11.13 19.35 15.58
C LEU A 250 11.68 18.64 16.83
N ASP A 251 11.68 17.31 16.83
CA ASP A 251 12.29 16.47 17.87
C ASP A 251 13.84 16.49 17.83
N ARG A 252 14.44 17.28 16.92
CA ARG A 252 15.89 17.33 16.65
C ARG A 252 16.51 15.98 16.28
N ILE A 253 15.69 15.01 15.86
CA ILE A 253 16.14 13.71 15.39
C ILE A 253 16.78 13.88 14.01
N LEU A 254 16.09 14.61 13.13
CA LEU A 254 16.52 14.91 11.77
C LEU A 254 17.08 16.33 11.63
N PRO A 255 17.81 16.63 10.55
CA PRO A 255 18.34 17.97 10.28
C PRO A 255 17.25 19.06 10.28
N ALA A 256 17.59 20.24 10.83
CA ALA A 256 16.66 21.36 10.97
C ALA A 256 16.06 21.85 9.64
N PHE A 257 16.79 21.71 8.53
CA PHE A 257 16.29 22.14 7.21
C PHE A 257 15.05 21.34 6.75
N LEU A 258 14.82 20.14 7.27
CA LEU A 258 13.61 19.37 6.99
C LEU A 258 12.38 19.90 7.74
N GLY A 259 12.61 20.72 8.76
CA GLY A 259 11.57 21.41 9.52
C GLY A 259 11.16 22.76 8.97
N ASP A 260 11.87 23.27 7.95
CA ASP A 260 11.57 24.56 7.36
C ASP A 260 10.26 24.49 6.55
N VAL A 261 9.25 25.21 7.05
CA VAL A 261 7.96 25.38 6.36
C VAL A 261 8.02 26.61 5.46
N ASN A 262 7.66 26.45 4.19
CA ASN A 262 7.59 27.58 3.28
C ASN A 262 6.36 28.46 3.61
N GLU A 263 6.57 29.76 3.79
CA GLU A 263 5.51 30.71 4.19
C GLU A 263 4.39 30.86 3.14
N ARG A 264 4.75 30.81 1.84
CA ARG A 264 3.80 31.01 0.73
C ARG A 264 2.81 29.85 0.59
N PHE A 265 3.32 28.62 0.71
CA PHE A 265 2.53 27.40 0.52
C PHE A 265 2.10 26.73 1.83
N ARG A 266 2.61 27.22 2.97
CA ARG A 266 2.38 26.67 4.31
C ARG A 266 2.63 25.17 4.39
N ALA A 267 3.69 24.72 3.72
CA ALA A 267 4.04 23.32 3.58
C ALA A 267 5.58 23.11 3.67
N PRO A 268 6.05 21.97 4.22
CA PRO A 268 7.47 21.64 4.33
C PRO A 268 8.03 21.16 2.98
N ILE A 269 8.28 22.09 2.04
CA ILE A 269 8.71 21.78 0.66
C ILE A 269 10.02 20.99 0.65
N LYS A 270 11.00 21.36 1.48
CA LYS A 270 12.28 20.64 1.57
C LYS A 270 12.06 19.18 1.98
N GLY A 271 11.19 18.94 2.96
CA GLY A 271 10.76 17.59 3.35
C GLY A 271 10.10 16.82 2.21
N MET A 272 9.20 17.46 1.44
CA MET A 272 8.57 16.84 0.26
C MET A 272 9.60 16.44 -0.80
N VAL A 273 10.56 17.33 -1.11
CA VAL A 273 11.64 17.04 -2.06
C VAL A 273 12.53 15.91 -1.55
N THR A 274 12.86 15.88 -0.26
CA THR A 274 13.61 14.76 0.33
C THR A 274 12.84 13.43 0.22
N CYS A 275 11.54 13.42 0.54
CA CYS A 275 10.69 12.24 0.33
C CYS A 275 10.68 11.79 -1.14
N LEU A 276 10.58 12.72 -2.07
CA LEU A 276 10.59 12.42 -3.50
C LEU A 276 11.94 11.79 -3.93
N VAL A 277 13.06 12.38 -3.52
CA VAL A 277 14.40 11.87 -3.82
C VAL A 277 14.61 10.48 -3.23
N LEU A 278 14.22 10.27 -1.96
CA LEU A 278 14.29 8.95 -1.33
C LEU A 278 13.41 7.93 -2.04
N GLY A 279 12.22 8.31 -2.49
CA GLY A 279 11.33 7.47 -3.28
C GLY A 279 11.93 7.07 -4.64
N LEU A 280 12.62 7.99 -5.31
CA LEU A 280 13.32 7.72 -6.58
C LEU A 280 14.52 6.79 -6.38
N ILE A 281 15.30 7.01 -5.32
CA ILE A 281 16.43 6.12 -4.94
C ILE A 281 15.91 4.72 -4.64
N ALA A 282 14.84 4.61 -3.84
CA ALA A 282 14.20 3.34 -3.56
C ALA A 282 13.71 2.67 -4.86
N GLY A 283 13.06 3.42 -5.74
CA GLY A 283 12.65 2.94 -7.06
C GLY A 283 13.82 2.37 -7.87
N LEU A 284 15.01 3.00 -7.83
CA LEU A 284 16.20 2.53 -8.51
C LEU A 284 16.71 1.21 -7.92
N VAL A 285 16.70 1.07 -6.59
CA VAL A 285 17.11 -0.15 -5.88
C VAL A 285 16.14 -1.31 -6.14
N PHE A 286 14.83 -1.06 -6.28
CA PHE A 286 13.82 -2.11 -6.44
C PHE A 286 13.55 -2.50 -7.91
N VAL A 287 13.68 -1.58 -8.87
CA VAL A 287 13.37 -1.83 -10.29
C VAL A 287 14.53 -2.52 -11.02
N LEU A 288 15.78 -2.22 -10.66
CA LEU A 288 16.94 -2.74 -11.37
C LEU A 288 17.23 -4.25 -11.19
N PRO A 289 16.94 -4.90 -10.04
CA PRO A 289 17.31 -6.30 -9.84
C PRO A 289 16.20 -7.33 -10.18
N THR A 290 14.93 -6.92 -10.30
CA THR A 290 13.79 -7.86 -10.35
C THR A 290 12.68 -7.45 -11.31
N THR A 291 11.82 -8.41 -11.68
CA THR A 291 10.64 -8.12 -12.52
C THR A 291 9.60 -7.30 -11.74
N ALA A 292 8.76 -6.54 -12.46
CA ALA A 292 7.73 -5.66 -11.91
C ALA A 292 6.80 -6.32 -10.85
N ALA A 293 6.50 -7.61 -11.03
CA ALA A 293 5.61 -8.36 -10.14
C ALA A 293 6.29 -8.73 -8.81
N VAL A 294 7.57 -9.12 -8.88
CA VAL A 294 8.40 -9.42 -7.70
C VAL A 294 8.64 -8.13 -6.92
N ALA A 295 8.97 -7.03 -7.60
CA ALA A 295 9.14 -5.73 -6.99
C ALA A 295 7.88 -5.25 -6.22
N PHE A 296 6.68 -5.56 -6.72
CA PHE A 296 5.43 -5.22 -6.02
C PHE A 296 5.21 -6.02 -4.73
N LEU A 297 5.47 -7.34 -4.77
CA LEU A 297 5.39 -8.19 -3.59
C LEU A 297 6.43 -7.76 -2.55
N MET A 298 7.67 -7.51 -2.98
CA MET A 298 8.74 -7.00 -2.13
C MET A 298 8.39 -5.65 -1.50
N SER A 299 7.85 -4.71 -2.28
CA SER A 299 7.41 -3.40 -1.78
C SER A 299 6.27 -3.52 -0.77
N SER A 300 5.30 -4.39 -1.02
CA SER A 300 4.15 -4.57 -0.12
C SER A 300 4.57 -5.15 1.23
N ALA A 301 5.49 -6.13 1.19
CA ALA A 301 6.00 -6.79 2.37
C ALA A 301 6.97 -5.88 3.15
N ALA A 302 7.80 -5.09 2.46
CA ALA A 302 8.64 -4.07 3.08
C ALA A 302 7.82 -3.00 3.81
N VAL A 303 6.74 -2.50 3.19
CA VAL A 303 5.87 -1.51 3.83
C VAL A 303 5.15 -2.08 5.05
N ALA A 304 4.65 -3.32 4.97
CA ALA A 304 3.99 -3.95 6.11
C ALA A 304 4.92 -4.03 7.32
N ILE A 305 6.18 -4.40 7.13
CA ILE A 305 7.13 -4.55 8.23
C ILE A 305 7.60 -3.21 8.79
N ILE A 306 7.83 -2.21 7.91
CA ILE A 306 8.13 -0.84 8.33
C ILE A 306 6.98 -0.23 9.14
N LEU A 307 5.73 -0.68 8.94
CA LEU A 307 4.58 -0.25 9.74
C LEU A 307 4.44 -1.06 11.03
N LEU A 308 4.66 -2.38 11.01
CA LEU A 308 4.47 -3.26 12.17
C LEU A 308 5.49 -3.01 13.30
N PHE A 309 6.72 -2.66 12.96
CA PHE A 309 7.74 -2.39 13.97
C PHE A 309 7.40 -1.15 14.83
N PRO A 310 7.11 0.04 14.27
CA PRO A 310 6.61 1.19 15.02
C PRO A 310 5.32 0.90 15.79
N ILE A 311 4.38 0.13 15.23
CA ILE A 311 3.13 -0.23 15.91
C ILE A 311 3.42 -1.04 17.19
N THR A 312 4.37 -1.97 17.13
CA THR A 312 4.81 -2.73 18.31
C THR A 312 5.36 -1.80 19.38
N VAL A 313 6.19 -0.82 18.99
CA VAL A 313 6.74 0.20 19.90
C VAL A 313 5.64 1.08 20.49
N VAL A 314 4.61 1.43 19.71
CA VAL A 314 3.43 2.16 20.21
C VAL A 314 2.69 1.32 21.27
N GLY A 315 2.46 0.04 21.03
CA GLY A 315 1.84 -0.86 22.01
C GLY A 315 2.62 -0.90 23.34
N ILE A 316 3.95 -1.00 23.27
CA ILE A 316 4.82 -0.95 24.45
C ILE A 316 4.73 0.41 25.14
N THR A 317 4.75 1.51 24.37
CA THR A 317 4.63 2.87 24.88
C THR A 317 3.30 3.07 25.62
N LEU A 318 2.20 2.50 25.13
CA LEU A 318 0.91 2.57 25.83
C LEU A 318 0.98 1.91 27.21
N ILE A 319 1.61 0.73 27.33
CA ILE A 319 1.83 0.07 28.62
C ILE A 319 2.68 0.94 29.55
N VAL A 320 3.81 1.43 29.05
CA VAL A 320 4.74 2.26 29.83
C VAL A 320 4.08 3.57 30.27
N TYR A 321 3.29 4.20 29.41
CA TYR A 321 2.55 5.42 29.72
C TYR A 321 1.57 5.19 30.86
N ARG A 322 0.81 4.08 30.83
CA ARG A 322 -0.13 3.76 31.91
C ARG A 322 0.56 3.54 33.26
N ILE A 323 1.74 2.91 33.25
CA ILE A 323 2.51 2.62 34.47
C ILE A 323 3.20 3.88 35.01
N ARG A 324 3.90 4.63 34.14
CA ARG A 324 4.77 5.75 34.54
C ARG A 324 4.05 7.09 34.64
N LYS A 325 2.97 7.29 33.89
CA LYS A 325 2.16 8.52 33.83
C LYS A 325 0.72 8.24 34.29
N SER A 326 0.57 7.43 35.34
CA SER A 326 -0.73 7.02 35.87
C SER A 326 -1.64 8.20 36.21
N LYS A 327 -1.10 9.27 36.84
CA LYS A 327 -1.86 10.48 37.20
C LYS A 327 -2.44 11.22 35.99
N GLU A 328 -1.68 11.34 34.90
CA GLU A 328 -2.12 11.97 33.65
C GLU A 328 -3.17 11.09 32.95
N PHE A 329 -2.97 9.78 32.94
CA PHE A 329 -3.97 8.84 32.45
C PHE A 329 -5.27 8.93 33.25
N GLU A 330 -5.18 9.10 34.58
CA GLU A 330 -6.35 9.19 35.45
C GLU A 330 -7.15 10.47 35.26
N ALA A 331 -6.51 11.56 34.82
CA ALA A 331 -7.17 12.79 34.40
C ALA A 331 -7.78 12.69 32.98
N SER A 332 -7.48 11.63 32.23
CA SER A 332 -7.94 11.49 30.86
C SER A 332 -9.42 11.07 30.77
N PRO A 333 -10.14 11.45 29.69
CA PRO A 333 -11.54 11.07 29.48
C PRO A 333 -11.78 9.56 29.37
N LEU A 334 -10.72 8.79 29.08
CA LEU A 334 -10.78 7.33 28.91
C LEU A 334 -11.09 6.60 30.23
N LYS A 335 -10.71 7.14 31.39
CA LYS A 335 -11.03 6.53 32.69
C LYS A 335 -12.52 6.62 33.03
N ASN A 336 -13.21 7.66 32.55
CA ASN A 336 -14.64 7.88 32.83
C ASN A 336 -15.57 6.94 32.06
N SER A 337 -15.03 6.09 31.16
CA SER A 337 -15.76 4.99 30.56
C SER A 337 -15.63 3.74 31.43
N ALA A 338 -16.74 3.08 31.75
CA ALA A 338 -16.79 1.88 32.61
C ALA A 338 -15.86 0.74 32.17
N LEU A 339 -15.48 0.71 30.88
CA LEU A 339 -14.57 -0.29 30.30
C LEU A 339 -13.21 0.28 29.89
N GLY A 340 -12.98 1.59 30.02
CA GLY A 340 -11.86 2.27 29.39
C GLY A 340 -10.48 1.87 29.92
N GLY A 341 -10.38 1.48 31.19
CA GLY A 341 -9.14 0.97 31.77
C GLY A 341 -8.75 -0.42 31.24
N ALA A 342 -9.71 -1.34 31.15
CA ALA A 342 -9.48 -2.71 30.66
C ALA A 342 -9.27 -2.73 29.14
N LEU A 343 -10.07 -1.96 28.38
CA LEU A 343 -9.92 -1.80 26.94
C LEU A 343 -8.56 -1.21 26.56
N TYR A 344 -8.04 -0.28 27.37
CA TYR A 344 -6.70 0.26 27.14
C TYR A 344 -5.62 -0.83 27.23
N TRP A 345 -5.62 -1.63 28.31
CA TRP A 345 -4.67 -2.74 28.46
C TRP A 345 -4.82 -3.79 27.35
N LEU A 346 -6.06 -4.16 27.05
CA LEU A 346 -6.35 -5.12 25.99
C LEU A 346 -5.88 -4.61 24.63
N SER A 347 -6.10 -3.33 24.31
CA SER A 347 -5.62 -2.72 23.07
C SER A 347 -4.09 -2.72 22.98
N ALA A 348 -3.40 -2.39 24.06
CA ALA A 348 -1.93 -2.36 24.08
C ALA A 348 -1.33 -3.76 23.93
N ILE A 349 -1.85 -4.75 24.67
CA ILE A 349 -1.39 -6.14 24.60
C ILE A 349 -1.71 -6.75 23.23
N LEU A 350 -2.94 -6.59 22.72
CA LEU A 350 -3.32 -7.10 21.41
C LEU A 350 -2.47 -6.47 20.30
N THR A 351 -2.17 -5.17 20.39
CA THR A 351 -1.30 -4.50 19.41
C THR A 351 0.08 -5.15 19.37
N ILE A 352 0.68 -5.44 20.53
CA ILE A 352 2.00 -6.09 20.61
C ILE A 352 1.92 -7.52 20.08
N VAL A 353 0.98 -8.33 20.60
CA VAL A 353 0.86 -9.75 20.23
C VAL A 353 0.57 -9.89 18.74
N TYR A 354 -0.40 -9.13 18.21
CA TYR A 354 -0.74 -9.17 16.79
C TYR A 354 0.43 -8.75 15.91
N SER A 355 1.14 -7.66 16.26
CA SER A 355 2.29 -7.21 15.46
C SER A 355 3.43 -8.23 15.45
N LEU A 356 3.68 -8.92 16.57
CA LEU A 356 4.68 -9.99 16.65
C LEU A 356 4.27 -11.24 15.85
N VAL A 357 3.00 -11.64 15.92
CA VAL A 357 2.47 -12.77 15.13
C VAL A 357 2.60 -12.49 13.64
N VAL A 358 2.18 -11.30 13.20
CA VAL A 358 2.29 -10.91 11.79
C VAL A 358 3.76 -10.85 11.37
N PHE A 359 4.64 -10.28 12.20
CA PHE A 359 6.08 -10.26 11.92
C PHE A 359 6.65 -11.68 11.76
N TYR A 360 6.24 -12.61 12.62
CA TYR A 360 6.61 -14.02 12.52
C TYR A 360 6.11 -14.65 11.22
N GLU A 361 4.84 -14.41 10.83
CA GLU A 361 4.28 -14.89 9.55
C GLU A 361 5.10 -14.40 8.36
N TYR A 362 5.47 -13.12 8.32
CA TYR A 362 6.30 -12.57 7.24
C TYR A 362 7.68 -13.22 7.17
N VAL A 363 8.33 -13.50 8.30
CA VAL A 363 9.66 -14.12 8.31
C VAL A 363 9.61 -15.61 7.97
N THR A 364 8.55 -16.31 8.38
CA THR A 364 8.49 -17.78 8.30
C THR A 364 7.73 -18.34 7.11
N VAL A 365 6.78 -17.60 6.53
CA VAL A 365 5.96 -18.08 5.42
C VAL A 365 6.71 -17.87 4.10
N PRO A 366 7.14 -18.95 3.40
CA PRO A 366 7.93 -18.81 2.18
C PRO A 366 7.18 -18.13 1.04
N ALA A 367 5.85 -18.23 1.01
CA ALA A 367 5.02 -17.57 0.01
C ALA A 367 5.01 -16.03 0.14
N LEU A 368 5.38 -15.48 1.31
CA LEU A 368 5.44 -14.04 1.54
C LEU A 368 6.84 -13.49 1.25
N PHE A 369 7.88 -14.04 1.89
CA PHE A 369 9.27 -13.60 1.74
C PHE A 369 10.25 -14.68 1.26
N GLY A 370 9.86 -15.95 1.26
CA GLY A 370 10.72 -17.05 0.83
C GLY A 370 11.17 -16.96 -0.63
N PHE A 371 10.45 -16.23 -1.48
CA PHE A 371 10.89 -15.92 -2.85
C PHE A 371 12.13 -15.03 -2.93
N ALA A 372 12.43 -14.25 -1.89
CA ALA A 372 13.56 -13.34 -1.87
C ALA A 372 14.80 -13.91 -1.17
N GLY A 373 14.69 -15.07 -0.50
CA GLY A 373 15.81 -15.66 0.24
C GLY A 373 16.45 -14.66 1.22
N ALA A 374 17.79 -14.62 1.26
CA ALA A 374 18.55 -13.71 2.13
C ALA A 374 18.25 -12.22 1.86
N PHE A 375 18.00 -11.85 0.60
CA PHE A 375 17.67 -10.47 0.21
C PHE A 375 16.35 -9.99 0.85
N GLY A 376 15.39 -10.90 1.04
CA GLY A 376 14.15 -10.60 1.76
C GLY A 376 14.38 -10.21 3.21
N LEU A 377 15.27 -10.92 3.90
CA LEU A 377 15.63 -10.62 5.30
C LEU A 377 16.44 -9.33 5.42
N GLU A 378 17.35 -9.05 4.47
CA GLU A 378 18.09 -7.79 4.43
C GLU A 378 17.16 -6.59 4.29
N LEU A 379 16.14 -6.67 3.43
CA LEU A 379 15.12 -5.62 3.27
C LEU A 379 14.28 -5.36 4.53
N ILE A 380 14.28 -6.29 5.49
CA ILE A 380 13.59 -6.15 6.77
C ILE A 380 14.52 -5.53 7.82
N PHE A 381 15.67 -6.15 8.03
CA PHE A 381 16.55 -5.79 9.14
C PHE A 381 17.36 -4.54 8.85
N VAL A 382 17.71 -4.25 7.59
CA VAL A 382 18.48 -3.05 7.23
C VAL A 382 17.70 -1.77 7.54
N PRO A 383 16.44 -1.58 7.12
CA PRO A 383 15.68 -0.38 7.50
C PRO A 383 15.50 -0.21 9.01
N ILE A 384 15.25 -1.30 9.75
CA ILE A 384 15.13 -1.25 11.22
C ILE A 384 16.46 -0.81 11.84
N ALA A 385 17.58 -1.38 11.40
CA ALA A 385 18.91 -0.99 11.85
C ALA A 385 19.21 0.47 11.52
N VAL A 386 18.82 0.94 10.32
CA VAL A 386 18.97 2.35 9.92
C VAL A 386 18.13 3.29 10.81
N LEU A 387 16.90 2.92 11.17
CA LEU A 387 16.07 3.71 12.09
C LEU A 387 16.73 3.86 13.47
N PHE A 388 17.27 2.76 14.02
CA PHE A 388 18.03 2.82 15.27
C PHE A 388 19.32 3.62 15.12
N ALA A 389 20.06 3.44 14.02
CA ALA A 389 21.27 4.19 13.75
C ALA A 389 21.00 5.70 13.70
N ILE A 390 19.93 6.14 13.01
CA ILE A 390 19.52 7.54 12.96
C ILE A 390 19.24 8.07 14.37
N TYR A 391 18.52 7.33 15.19
CA TYR A 391 18.23 7.73 16.57
C TYR A 391 19.50 7.87 17.42
N PHE A 392 20.39 6.87 17.41
CA PHE A 392 21.61 6.88 18.23
C PHE A 392 22.62 7.92 17.74
N VAL A 393 22.79 8.08 16.43
CA VAL A 393 23.64 9.13 15.84
C VAL A 393 23.10 10.51 16.22
N SER A 394 21.79 10.72 16.09
CA SER A 394 21.16 11.99 16.47
C SER A 394 21.36 12.29 17.96
N ARG A 395 21.13 11.29 18.83
CA ARG A 395 21.38 11.42 20.28
C ARG A 395 22.83 11.83 20.57
N PHE A 396 23.80 11.18 19.93
CA PHE A 396 25.21 11.48 20.11
C PHE A 396 25.58 12.90 19.63
N VAL A 397 25.10 13.30 18.45
CA VAL A 397 25.34 14.64 17.90
C VAL A 397 24.71 15.73 18.76
N ASN A 398 23.48 15.52 19.24
CA ASN A 398 22.78 16.48 20.10
C ASN A 398 23.40 16.59 21.50
N GLN A 399 23.86 15.47 22.08
CA GLN A 399 24.64 15.49 23.32
C GLN A 399 25.93 16.30 23.17
N LYS A 400 26.65 16.13 22.05
CA LYS A 400 27.85 16.94 21.75
C LYS A 400 27.55 18.43 21.56
N ARG A 401 26.34 18.78 21.11
CA ARG A 401 25.87 20.17 20.99
C ARG A 401 25.35 20.76 22.31
N GLY A 402 25.46 20.03 23.43
CA GLY A 402 24.99 20.47 24.75
C GLY A 402 23.47 20.44 24.91
N VAL A 403 22.74 19.82 23.98
CA VAL A 403 21.28 19.68 24.07
C VAL A 403 20.94 18.46 24.92
N ASN A 404 20.15 18.65 25.98
CA ASN A 404 19.65 17.54 26.79
C ASN A 404 18.56 16.79 26.03
N PHE A 405 18.97 15.87 25.16
CA PHE A 405 18.09 15.08 24.31
C PHE A 405 17.05 14.28 25.10
N ALA A 406 17.33 13.93 26.37
CA ALA A 406 16.40 13.23 27.24
C ALA A 406 15.26 14.13 27.77
N GLN A 407 15.42 15.46 27.75
CA GLN A 407 14.36 16.39 28.15
C GLN A 407 13.33 16.61 27.03
N ILE A 408 13.72 16.48 25.76
CA ILE A 408 12.83 16.69 24.59
C ILE A 408 11.59 15.78 24.67
N PHE A 409 11.75 14.55 25.15
CA PHE A 409 10.68 13.55 25.22
C PHE A 409 9.99 13.45 26.61
N LYS A 410 10.28 14.36 27.55
CA LYS A 410 9.67 14.31 28.89
C LYS A 410 8.25 14.85 28.94
N GLU A 411 7.91 15.75 28.02
CA GLU A 411 6.62 16.42 27.96
C GLU A 411 6.04 16.25 26.56
N ILE A 412 4.74 15.97 26.48
CA ILE A 412 4.02 15.98 25.22
C ILE A 412 3.82 17.46 24.86
N PRO A 413 4.23 17.92 23.66
CA PRO A 413 4.01 19.30 23.25
C PRO A 413 2.53 19.68 23.38
N PRO A 414 2.19 20.86 23.91
CA PRO A 414 0.80 21.32 23.95
C PRO A 414 0.25 21.44 22.51
N GLU A 415 -0.92 20.84 22.26
CA GLU A 415 -1.64 20.90 20.97
C GLU A 415 -2.11 22.31 20.61
#